data_AF-A0A538PN23-F1
#
_entry.id   AF-A0A538PN23-F1
#
_cell.length_a   1.000
_cell.length_b   1.000
_cell.length_c   1.000
_cell.angle_alpha   90.00
_cell.angle_beta   90.00
_cell.angle_gamma   90.00
#
_symmetry.space_group_name_H-M   'P 1'
#
loop_
_entity.id
_entity.type
_entity.pdbx_description
1 polymer ?
#
loop_
_entity_poly.entity_id
_entity_poly.type
_entity_poly.pdbx_seq_one_letter_code
_entity_poly.pdbx_strand_id
1 'polypeptide(L)'
;MSVSAEQATKELRMASRMWFVAAAVAATAMTARAEPAPDECARRLALAKVWLEVKVAHPAVVRGQVHLDAAMPAVIAKVDAATTKEAYAAAIKELLAPLRDPVTFVEDAAGAPTPPRITAGWIEHPTPKIAVVTALALATEARGKRGELVAKLPAELEGAEVVVVDLRAPGMEGLVANLGYPLQAALPHADKGLIVREVVHHGYRTQDNVSSGGYGSGLFERAEAPPQGGGKARHVVFVADNHAAIPKLALMSCRTGSWRTSGWRR
;
A
#
# COMPACT_ATOMS: atom_id res chain seq x y z
N MET A 1 48.57 -74.29 -26.46
CA MET A 1 47.15 -74.52 -26.12
C MET A 1 46.95 -74.21 -24.64
N SER A 2 46.46 -73.02 -24.28
CA SER A 2 45.79 -72.73 -22.99
C SER A 2 45.36 -71.26 -22.93
N VAL A 3 44.61 -70.80 -23.95
CA VAL A 3 43.97 -69.47 -23.99
C VAL A 3 42.53 -69.59 -23.49
N SER A 4 42.29 -70.28 -22.37
CA SER A 4 40.91 -70.66 -21.99
C SER A 4 40.58 -70.63 -20.50
N ALA A 5 41.42 -70.01 -19.66
CA ALA A 5 41.15 -69.88 -18.22
C ALA A 5 41.15 -68.43 -17.70
N GLU A 6 41.67 -67.46 -18.45
CA GLU A 6 41.80 -66.07 -17.99
C GLU A 6 40.68 -65.12 -18.50
N GLN A 7 39.84 -65.61 -19.42
CA GLN A 7 38.69 -64.87 -19.94
C GLN A 7 37.37 -65.15 -19.21
N ALA A 8 37.33 -66.13 -18.30
CA ALA A 8 36.09 -66.50 -17.59
C ALA A 8 35.88 -65.77 -16.25
N THR A 9 36.88 -65.05 -15.74
CA THR A 9 36.81 -64.32 -14.44
C THR A 9 36.50 -62.83 -14.59
N LYS A 10 36.39 -62.30 -15.81
CA LYS A 10 36.02 -60.90 -16.08
C LYS A 10 34.51 -60.69 -16.28
N GLU A 11 33.77 -61.71 -16.69
CA GLU A 11 32.34 -61.60 -17.00
C GLU A 11 31.41 -61.75 -15.77
N LEU A 12 31.88 -62.35 -14.66
CA LEU A 12 31.08 -62.52 -13.44
C LEU A 12 31.23 -61.38 -12.41
N ARG A 13 31.80 -60.24 -12.82
CA ARG A 13 31.78 -58.98 -12.04
C ARG A 13 31.02 -57.85 -12.74
N MET A 14 30.35 -58.17 -13.84
CA MET A 14 29.62 -57.21 -14.68
C MET A 14 28.09 -57.33 -14.58
N ALA A 15 27.58 -57.92 -13.49
CA ALA A 15 26.13 -58.04 -13.22
C ALA A 15 25.72 -57.57 -11.81
N SER A 16 26.51 -56.71 -11.17
CA SER A 16 26.14 -56.07 -9.89
C SER A 16 26.68 -54.63 -9.80
N ARG A 17 26.44 -53.85 -10.86
CA ARG A 17 26.69 -52.40 -10.90
C ARG A 17 25.51 -51.62 -11.49
N MET A 18 24.32 -52.22 -11.47
CA MET A 18 23.05 -51.50 -11.60
C MET A 18 22.43 -51.46 -10.20
N TRP A 19 22.79 -50.45 -9.43
CA TRP A 19 22.04 -49.87 -8.28
C TRP A 19 22.95 -48.88 -7.55
N PHE A 20 23.29 -47.76 -8.17
CA PHE A 20 23.66 -46.51 -7.49
C PHE A 20 23.45 -45.34 -8.46
N VAL A 21 22.22 -45.20 -8.96
CA VAL A 21 21.70 -43.91 -9.40
C VAL A 21 20.74 -43.46 -8.30
N ALA A 22 21.27 -42.91 -7.23
CA ALA A 22 20.52 -42.07 -6.30
C ALA A 22 21.50 -41.37 -5.35
N ALA A 23 21.27 -40.07 -5.16
CA ALA A 23 21.79 -39.27 -4.05
C ALA A 23 23.25 -38.80 -4.11
N ALA A 24 23.58 -37.94 -5.08
CA ALA A 24 24.59 -36.89 -4.87
C ALA A 24 24.40 -35.67 -5.80
N VAL A 25 23.16 -35.30 -6.10
CA VAL A 25 22.83 -33.89 -6.37
C VAL A 25 22.21 -33.40 -5.08
N ALA A 26 23.05 -33.21 -4.06
CA ALA A 26 22.67 -32.46 -2.88
C ALA A 26 22.42 -31.05 -3.39
N ALA A 27 21.14 -30.77 -3.59
CA ALA A 27 20.62 -29.48 -3.91
C ALA A 27 21.27 -28.46 -2.98
N THR A 28 22.14 -27.62 -3.53
CA THR A 28 22.30 -26.23 -3.11
C THR A 28 21.00 -25.50 -3.43
N ALA A 29 19.89 -25.98 -2.87
CA ALA A 29 18.76 -25.13 -2.58
C ALA A 29 19.31 -24.16 -1.54
N MET A 30 19.66 -22.96 -1.99
CA MET A 30 19.75 -21.80 -1.12
C MET A 30 18.41 -21.75 -0.39
N THR A 31 18.34 -22.32 0.81
CA THR A 31 17.24 -22.07 1.72
C THR A 31 17.35 -20.60 2.06
N ALA A 32 16.59 -19.77 1.33
CA ALA A 32 16.27 -18.43 1.77
C ALA A 32 15.76 -18.58 3.20
N ARG A 33 16.60 -18.21 4.16
CA ARG A 33 16.28 -18.37 5.57
C ARG A 33 15.13 -17.43 5.84
N ALA A 34 13.96 -17.99 6.15
CA ALA A 34 12.78 -17.22 6.52
C ALA A 34 13.18 -16.22 7.61
N GLU A 35 12.83 -14.95 7.40
CA GLU A 35 13.20 -13.92 8.34
C GLU A 35 12.44 -14.17 9.66
N PRO A 36 13.13 -14.08 10.80
CA PRO A 36 12.48 -14.28 12.09
C PRO A 36 11.38 -13.24 12.27
N ALA A 37 10.26 -13.68 12.82
CA ALA A 37 9.21 -12.75 13.21
C ALA A 37 9.73 -11.81 14.34
N PRO A 38 9.11 -10.62 14.51
CA PRO A 38 9.32 -9.79 15.71
C PRO A 38 9.04 -10.59 16.98
N ASP A 39 9.46 -10.11 18.16
CA ASP A 39 9.15 -10.78 19.43
C ASP A 39 7.63 -10.89 19.69
N GLU A 40 7.24 -11.80 20.59
CA GLU A 40 5.84 -12.12 20.86
C GLU A 40 5.00 -10.89 21.26
N CYS A 41 5.54 -10.01 22.10
CA CYS A 41 4.85 -8.81 22.55
C CYS A 41 4.61 -7.85 21.38
N ALA A 42 5.63 -7.63 20.55
CA ALA A 42 5.52 -6.81 19.35
C ALA A 42 4.48 -7.37 18.36
N ARG A 43 4.45 -8.69 18.14
CA ARG A 43 3.48 -9.34 17.24
C ARG A 43 2.04 -9.20 17.74
N ARG A 44 1.79 -9.41 19.03
CA ARG A 44 0.46 -9.24 19.64
C ARG A 44 -0.01 -7.79 19.61
N LEU A 45 0.87 -6.84 19.93
CA LEU A 45 0.53 -5.42 19.87
C LEU A 45 0.19 -5.00 18.44
N ALA A 46 0.95 -5.46 17.45
CA ALA A 46 0.66 -5.19 16.04
C ALA A 46 -0.66 -5.86 15.59
N LEU A 47 -0.96 -7.10 16.03
CA LEU A 47 -2.25 -7.75 15.78
C LEU A 47 -3.41 -6.90 16.34
N ALA A 48 -3.30 -6.43 17.58
CA ALA A 48 -4.33 -5.60 18.22
C ALA A 48 -4.55 -4.28 17.45
N LYS A 49 -3.48 -3.65 16.96
CA LYS A 49 -3.56 -2.46 16.11
C LYS A 49 -4.29 -2.75 14.80
N VAL A 50 -3.90 -3.81 14.08
CA VAL A 50 -4.57 -4.19 12.82
C VAL A 50 -6.05 -4.46 13.05
N TRP A 51 -6.39 -5.22 14.10
CA TRP A 51 -7.77 -5.48 14.44
C TRP A 51 -8.54 -4.19 14.73
N LEU A 52 -7.98 -3.29 15.55
CA LEU A 52 -8.63 -2.04 15.92
C LEU A 52 -8.89 -1.19 14.67
N GLU A 53 -7.90 -1.02 13.81
CA GLU A 53 -8.02 -0.27 12.55
C GLU A 53 -9.15 -0.84 11.67
N VAL A 54 -9.18 -2.15 11.46
CA VAL A 54 -10.23 -2.79 10.65
C VAL A 54 -11.60 -2.66 11.33
N LYS A 55 -11.65 -2.83 12.65
CA LYS A 55 -12.90 -2.76 13.44
C LYS A 55 -13.58 -1.40 13.31
N VAL A 56 -12.80 -0.33 13.31
CA VAL A 56 -13.31 1.06 13.27
C VAL A 56 -13.44 1.60 11.86
N ALA A 57 -12.52 1.29 10.95
CA ALA A 57 -12.50 1.91 9.63
C ALA A 57 -13.22 1.10 8.54
N HIS A 58 -13.27 -0.24 8.63
CA HIS A 58 -13.68 -1.05 7.50
C HIS A 58 -15.21 -1.04 7.29
N PRO A 59 -15.74 -0.64 6.12
CA PRO A 59 -17.18 -0.49 5.90
C PRO A 59 -18.00 -1.75 6.15
N ALA A 60 -17.47 -2.93 5.81
CA ALA A 60 -18.16 -4.20 6.04
C ALA A 60 -18.40 -4.51 7.52
N VAL A 61 -17.46 -4.10 8.39
CA VAL A 61 -17.58 -4.32 9.83
C VAL A 61 -18.56 -3.32 10.44
N VAL A 62 -18.46 -2.05 10.04
CA VAL A 62 -19.35 -0.98 10.50
C VAL A 62 -20.81 -1.22 10.10
N ARG A 63 -21.04 -1.82 8.93
CA ARG A 63 -22.38 -2.21 8.47
C ARG A 63 -22.89 -3.51 9.12
N GLY A 64 -22.11 -4.15 9.99
CA GLY A 64 -22.45 -5.43 10.61
C GLY A 64 -22.48 -6.62 9.65
N GLN A 65 -21.82 -6.51 8.49
CA GLN A 65 -21.76 -7.58 7.49
C GLN A 65 -20.71 -8.65 7.86
N VAL A 66 -19.74 -8.29 8.71
CA VAL A 66 -18.64 -9.15 9.14
C VAL A 66 -18.44 -9.05 10.66
N HIS A 67 -18.38 -10.20 11.32
CA HIS A 67 -18.05 -10.32 12.74
C HIS A 67 -16.57 -10.60 12.94
N LEU A 68 -15.74 -9.55 12.85
CA LEU A 68 -14.28 -9.68 12.95
C LEU A 68 -13.83 -10.35 14.26
N ASP A 69 -14.52 -10.07 15.37
CA ASP A 69 -14.16 -10.56 16.70
C ASP A 69 -14.24 -12.09 16.82
N ALA A 70 -15.08 -12.72 16.00
CA ALA A 70 -15.23 -14.18 16.00
C ALA A 70 -13.96 -14.91 15.50
N ALA A 71 -13.16 -14.25 14.65
CA ALA A 71 -11.90 -14.80 14.14
C ALA A 71 -10.72 -14.63 15.11
N MET A 72 -10.84 -13.71 16.07
CA MET A 72 -9.72 -13.27 16.90
C MET A 72 -9.07 -14.39 17.75
N PRO A 73 -9.83 -15.26 18.45
CA PRO A 73 -9.21 -16.29 19.30
C PRO A 73 -8.31 -17.25 18.51
N ALA A 74 -8.76 -17.65 17.31
CA ALA A 74 -7.98 -18.55 16.44
C ALA A 74 -6.72 -17.87 15.89
N VAL A 75 -6.80 -16.58 15.55
CA VAL A 75 -5.66 -15.81 15.04
C VAL A 75 -4.62 -15.55 16.12
N ILE A 76 -5.02 -15.25 17.36
CA ILE A 76 -4.09 -15.05 18.48
C ILE A 76 -3.18 -16.28 18.65
N ALA A 77 -3.76 -17.48 18.68
CA ALA A 77 -3.00 -18.71 18.82
C ALA A 77 -1.97 -18.90 17.69
N LYS A 78 -2.34 -18.53 16.45
CA LYS A 78 -1.43 -18.58 15.29
C LYS A 78 -0.34 -17.53 15.34
N VAL A 79 -0.65 -16.31 15.80
CA VAL A 79 0.33 -15.23 15.98
C VAL A 79 1.35 -15.58 17.08
N ASP A 80 0.90 -16.24 18.15
CA ASP A 80 1.77 -16.70 19.22
C ASP A 80 2.74 -17.79 18.72
N ALA A 81 2.22 -18.74 17.93
CA ALA A 81 3.01 -19.81 17.33
C ALA A 81 3.92 -19.36 16.16
N ALA A 82 3.69 -18.19 15.58
CA ALA A 82 4.44 -17.71 14.42
C ALA A 82 5.89 -17.34 14.78
N THR A 83 6.85 -18.10 14.26
CA THR A 83 8.30 -17.85 14.44
C THR A 83 8.94 -17.12 13.25
N THR A 84 8.23 -17.02 12.13
CA THR A 84 8.70 -16.36 10.90
C THR A 84 7.76 -15.23 10.48
N LYS A 85 8.29 -14.24 9.73
CA LYS A 85 7.48 -13.13 9.20
C LYS A 85 6.34 -13.63 8.31
N GLU A 86 6.58 -14.67 7.53
CA GLU A 86 5.60 -15.25 6.61
C GLU A 86 4.45 -15.93 7.37
N ALA A 87 4.76 -16.67 8.45
CA ALA A 87 3.74 -17.29 9.29
C ALA A 87 2.89 -16.22 10.01
N TYR A 88 3.54 -15.14 10.48
CA TYR A 88 2.85 -14.01 11.08
C TYR A 88 1.93 -13.30 10.07
N ALA A 89 2.42 -13.01 8.87
CA ALA A 89 1.64 -12.41 7.79
C ALA A 89 0.46 -13.29 7.38
N ALA A 90 0.65 -14.61 7.29
CA ALA A 90 -0.43 -15.55 7.00
C ALA A 90 -1.53 -15.52 8.07
N ALA A 91 -1.17 -15.46 9.36
CA ALA A 91 -2.16 -15.32 10.43
C ALA A 91 -2.96 -14.02 10.33
N ILE A 92 -2.33 -12.90 9.95
CA ILE A 92 -3.06 -11.64 9.68
C ILE A 92 -3.95 -11.78 8.45
N LYS A 93 -3.48 -12.41 7.36
CA LYS A 93 -4.29 -12.65 6.15
C LYS A 93 -5.57 -13.42 6.50
N GLU A 94 -5.51 -14.38 7.43
CA GLU A 94 -6.69 -15.10 7.92
C GLU A 94 -7.66 -14.21 8.72
N LEU A 95 -7.17 -13.28 9.54
CA LEU A 95 -8.02 -12.30 10.23
C LEU A 95 -8.81 -11.44 9.22
N LEU A 96 -8.18 -11.08 8.10
CA LEU A 96 -8.78 -10.21 7.08
C LEU A 96 -9.64 -10.97 6.07
N ALA A 97 -9.49 -12.29 5.94
CA ALA A 97 -10.21 -13.10 4.97
C ALA A 97 -11.75 -12.95 5.00
N PRO A 98 -12.42 -12.81 6.16
CA PRO A 98 -13.86 -12.57 6.23
C PRO A 98 -14.33 -11.27 5.56
N LEU A 99 -13.44 -10.28 5.41
CA LEU A 99 -13.76 -9.01 4.76
C LEU A 99 -14.10 -9.18 3.27
N ARG A 100 -13.50 -10.20 2.62
CA ARG A 100 -13.62 -10.47 1.17
C ARG A 100 -13.36 -9.23 0.32
N ASP A 101 -12.47 -8.37 0.79
CA ASP A 101 -12.14 -7.11 0.14
C ASP A 101 -10.78 -7.21 -0.56
N PRO A 102 -10.74 -7.19 -1.91
CA PRO A 102 -9.48 -7.37 -2.64
C PRO A 102 -8.48 -6.21 -2.45
N VAL A 103 -8.94 -5.05 -1.94
CA VAL A 103 -8.06 -3.91 -1.64
C VAL A 103 -7.60 -3.85 -0.19
N THR A 104 -8.08 -4.76 0.67
CA THR A 104 -7.60 -4.94 2.04
C THR A 104 -6.77 -6.21 2.12
N PHE A 105 -5.45 -6.08 2.05
CA PHE A 105 -4.52 -7.20 2.01
C PHE A 105 -3.24 -6.91 2.82
N VAL A 106 -2.50 -7.97 3.12
CA VAL A 106 -1.18 -7.88 3.76
C VAL A 106 -0.12 -7.86 2.68
N GLU A 107 0.68 -6.79 2.63
CA GLU A 107 1.81 -6.65 1.72
C GLU A 107 3.03 -7.46 2.19
N ASP A 108 3.67 -8.16 1.25
CA ASP A 108 4.92 -8.84 1.51
C ASP A 108 6.07 -7.85 1.34
N ALA A 109 6.56 -7.30 2.46
CA ALA A 109 7.61 -6.27 2.48
C ALA A 109 8.91 -6.69 1.78
N ALA A 110 9.23 -7.99 1.75
CA ALA A 110 10.44 -8.53 1.12
C ALA A 110 10.46 -8.41 -0.41
N GLY A 111 9.30 -8.20 -1.05
CA GLY A 111 9.17 -8.06 -2.50
C GLY A 111 8.78 -6.65 -2.96
N ALA A 112 8.64 -5.70 -2.05
CA ALA A 112 8.32 -4.33 -2.40
C ALA A 112 9.55 -3.69 -3.06
N PRO A 113 9.46 -3.20 -4.32
CA PRO A 113 10.57 -2.48 -4.93
C PRO A 113 10.94 -1.29 -4.05
N THR A 114 12.24 -1.10 -3.80
CA THR A 114 12.70 0.07 -3.06
C THR A 114 12.14 1.31 -3.75
N PRO A 115 11.40 2.16 -3.03
CA PRO A 115 10.81 3.32 -3.64
C PRO A 115 11.89 4.19 -4.30
N PRO A 116 11.63 4.76 -5.48
CA PRO A 116 12.60 5.60 -6.15
C PRO A 116 12.95 6.78 -5.25
N ARG A 117 14.24 7.07 -5.10
CA ARG A 117 14.68 8.27 -4.39
C ARG A 117 14.30 9.49 -5.22
N ILE A 118 13.40 10.31 -4.71
CA ILE A 118 13.00 11.55 -5.36
C ILE A 118 13.99 12.64 -4.97
N THR A 119 14.82 13.06 -5.92
CA THR A 119 15.82 14.13 -5.76
C THR A 119 15.52 15.36 -6.60
N ALA A 120 14.36 15.38 -7.27
CA ALA A 120 13.92 16.46 -8.13
C ALA A 120 13.71 17.77 -7.35
N GLY A 121 13.83 18.90 -8.07
CA GLY A 121 13.42 20.20 -7.54
C GLY A 121 11.92 20.22 -7.20
N TRP A 122 11.48 21.27 -6.50
CA TRP A 122 10.05 21.42 -6.16
C TRP A 122 9.17 21.61 -7.40
N ILE A 123 9.72 22.18 -8.47
CA ILE A 123 9.13 22.24 -9.80
C ILE A 123 10.20 22.09 -10.88
N GLU A 124 9.85 21.39 -11.95
CA GLU A 124 10.68 21.24 -13.14
C GLU A 124 9.83 21.47 -14.40
N HIS A 125 10.44 22.02 -15.44
CA HIS A 125 9.82 22.22 -16.75
C HIS A 125 10.57 21.42 -17.82
N PRO A 126 10.29 20.11 -17.98
CA PRO A 126 10.94 19.30 -19.00
C PRO A 126 10.76 19.86 -20.41
N THR A 127 9.62 20.53 -20.65
CA THR A 127 9.34 21.31 -21.85
C THR A 127 8.55 22.56 -21.46
N PRO A 128 8.46 23.60 -22.30
CA PRO A 128 7.67 24.80 -21.99
C PRO A 128 6.18 24.52 -21.70
N LYS A 129 5.64 23.41 -22.19
CA LYS A 129 4.22 23.04 -22.03
C LYS A 129 3.96 22.05 -20.91
N ILE A 130 5.00 21.51 -20.27
CA ILE A 130 4.89 20.48 -19.23
C ILE A 130 5.57 20.99 -17.97
N ALA A 131 4.83 21.06 -16.87
CA ALA A 131 5.37 21.31 -15.55
C ALA A 131 5.24 20.05 -14.68
N VAL A 132 6.29 19.72 -13.95
CA VAL A 132 6.32 18.62 -12.97
C VAL A 132 6.48 19.22 -11.59
N VAL A 133 5.46 19.08 -10.75
CA VAL A 133 5.44 19.56 -9.37
C VAL A 133 5.73 18.38 -8.45
N THR A 134 6.84 18.45 -7.73
CA THR A 134 7.26 17.40 -6.79
C THR A 134 6.73 17.73 -5.40
N ALA A 135 5.64 17.09 -4.99
CA ALA A 135 4.98 17.41 -3.73
C ALA A 135 5.88 17.12 -2.52
N LEU A 136 6.72 16.07 -2.58
CA LEU A 136 7.67 15.76 -1.51
C LEU A 136 8.65 16.91 -1.26
N ALA A 137 9.22 17.50 -2.31
CA ALA A 137 10.16 18.60 -2.18
C ALA A 137 9.51 19.81 -1.48
N LEU A 138 8.27 20.16 -1.84
CA LEU A 138 7.49 21.18 -1.12
C LEU A 138 7.23 20.80 0.34
N ALA A 139 6.88 19.53 0.58
CA ALA A 139 6.50 19.02 1.90
C ALA A 139 7.68 19.00 2.89
N THR A 140 8.91 18.89 2.39
CA THR A 140 10.14 18.89 3.20
C THR A 140 10.68 20.29 3.51
N GLU A 141 10.17 21.33 2.85
CA GLU A 141 10.60 22.71 3.11
C GLU A 141 10.07 23.24 4.44
N ALA A 142 10.81 24.17 5.06
CA ALA A 142 10.37 24.88 6.26
C ALA A 142 9.03 25.58 6.01
N ARG A 143 8.16 25.64 7.03
CA ARG A 143 6.77 26.12 6.89
C ARG A 143 6.63 27.48 6.18
N GLY A 144 7.48 28.45 6.52
CA GLY A 144 7.47 29.78 5.90
C GLY A 144 7.78 29.71 4.39
N LYS A 145 8.94 29.14 4.05
CA LYS A 145 9.37 28.94 2.66
C LYS A 145 8.38 28.10 1.85
N ARG A 146 7.81 27.06 2.44
CA ARG A 146 6.76 26.25 1.82
C ARG A 146 5.54 27.09 1.43
N GLY A 147 5.07 27.97 2.32
CA GLY A 147 3.97 28.88 2.03
C GLY A 147 4.27 29.81 0.85
N GLU A 148 5.49 30.34 0.79
CA GLU A 148 5.95 31.19 -0.33
C GLU A 148 5.99 30.42 -1.65
N LEU A 149 6.52 29.19 -1.67
CA LEU A 149 6.59 28.36 -2.88
C LEU A 149 5.20 27.98 -3.39
N VAL A 150 4.29 27.60 -2.49
CA VAL A 150 2.89 27.34 -2.83
C VAL A 150 2.22 28.58 -3.44
N ALA A 151 2.47 29.76 -2.87
CA ALA A 151 1.89 31.01 -3.40
C ALA A 151 2.42 31.37 -4.80
N LYS A 152 3.65 30.96 -5.13
CA LYS A 152 4.24 31.14 -6.47
C LYS A 152 3.75 30.12 -7.49
N LEU A 153 3.20 28.99 -7.05
CA LEU A 153 2.83 27.88 -7.92
C LEU A 153 1.94 28.29 -9.11
N PRO A 154 0.89 29.14 -8.98
CA PRO A 154 0.12 29.57 -10.14
C PRO A 154 0.92 30.28 -11.23
N ALA A 155 1.92 31.09 -10.83
CA ALA A 155 2.78 31.81 -11.77
C ALA A 155 3.80 30.87 -12.44
N GLU A 156 4.37 29.94 -11.68
CA GLU A 156 5.30 28.95 -12.24
C GLU A 156 4.60 27.97 -13.20
N LEU A 157 3.31 27.70 -12.99
CA LEU A 157 2.50 26.88 -13.90
C LEU A 157 1.95 27.66 -15.12
N GLU A 158 2.25 28.95 -15.25
CA GLU A 158 1.76 29.75 -16.36
C GLU A 158 2.32 29.24 -17.70
N GLY A 159 1.43 29.08 -18.69
CA GLY A 159 1.79 28.53 -20.01
C GLY A 159 1.90 27.00 -20.08
N ALA A 160 1.90 26.29 -18.94
CA ALA A 160 1.88 24.84 -18.94
C ALA A 160 0.50 24.31 -19.41
N GLU A 161 0.50 23.47 -20.45
CA GLU A 161 -0.69 22.76 -20.90
C GLU A 161 -0.92 21.48 -20.06
N VAL A 162 0.16 20.85 -19.59
CA VAL A 162 0.12 19.63 -18.78
C VAL A 162 0.86 19.87 -17.46
N VAL A 163 0.19 19.56 -16.36
CA VAL A 163 0.79 19.61 -15.02
C VAL A 163 0.84 18.19 -14.46
N VAL A 164 2.03 17.71 -14.17
CA VAL A 164 2.27 16.43 -13.48
C VAL A 164 2.50 16.73 -12.01
N VAL A 165 1.67 16.19 -11.13
CA VAL A 165 1.84 16.27 -9.68
C VAL A 165 2.38 14.94 -9.20
N ASP A 166 3.65 14.92 -8.81
CA ASP A 166 4.28 13.75 -8.22
C ASP A 166 3.98 13.69 -6.71
N LEU A 167 3.16 12.73 -6.32
CA LEU A 167 2.70 12.48 -4.96
C LEU A 167 3.51 11.38 -4.25
N ARG A 168 4.43 10.72 -4.97
CA ARG A 168 5.26 9.68 -4.37
C ARG A 168 6.10 10.29 -3.26
N ALA A 169 6.14 9.63 -2.11
CA ALA A 169 6.73 10.20 -0.91
C ALA A 169 7.13 9.11 0.08
N PRO A 170 8.06 8.21 -0.29
CA PRO A 170 8.34 7.02 0.49
C PRO A 170 8.76 7.34 1.93
N GLY A 171 7.99 6.85 2.89
CA GLY A 171 8.17 7.09 4.32
C GLY A 171 7.78 8.50 4.80
N MET A 172 7.26 9.34 3.90
CA MET A 172 6.91 10.74 4.12
C MET A 172 5.52 11.08 3.57
N GLU A 173 4.68 10.08 3.31
CA GLU A 173 3.37 10.18 2.65
C GLU A 173 2.44 11.11 3.44
N GLY A 174 2.49 11.04 4.77
CA GLY A 174 1.73 11.92 5.65
C GLY A 174 2.08 13.40 5.49
N LEU A 175 3.33 13.75 5.17
CA LEU A 175 3.69 15.15 4.90
C LEU A 175 3.11 15.64 3.57
N VAL A 176 3.16 14.81 2.54
CA VAL A 176 2.59 15.14 1.22
C VAL A 176 1.06 15.23 1.28
N ALA A 177 0.39 14.36 2.03
CA ALA A 177 -1.05 14.41 2.22
C ALA A 177 -1.54 15.78 2.75
N ASN A 178 -0.75 16.44 3.61
CA ASN A 178 -1.05 17.76 4.16
C ASN A 178 -0.97 18.91 3.14
N LEU A 179 -0.37 18.69 1.97
CA LEU A 179 -0.32 19.67 0.88
C LEU A 179 -1.57 19.68 0.00
N GLY A 180 -2.52 18.76 0.23
CA GLY A 180 -3.67 18.57 -0.64
C GLY A 180 -4.44 19.86 -0.93
N TYR A 181 -4.78 20.65 0.09
CA TYR A 181 -5.53 21.89 -0.09
C TYR A 181 -4.69 23.01 -0.77
N PRO A 182 -3.45 23.30 -0.32
CA PRO A 182 -2.53 24.21 -1.01
C PRO A 182 -2.34 23.93 -2.51
N LEU A 183 -2.12 22.67 -2.90
CA LEU A 183 -1.91 22.30 -4.29
C LEU A 183 -3.18 22.46 -5.13
N GLN A 184 -4.36 22.18 -4.56
CA GLN A 184 -5.64 22.29 -5.26
C GLN A 184 -5.93 23.70 -5.79
N ALA A 185 -5.52 24.75 -5.07
CA ALA A 185 -5.76 26.12 -5.50
C ALA A 185 -5.09 26.47 -6.83
N ALA A 186 -3.91 25.88 -7.11
CA ALA A 186 -3.15 26.14 -8.34
C ALA A 186 -3.56 25.24 -9.52
N LEU A 187 -4.39 24.23 -9.28
CA LEU A 187 -4.84 23.29 -10.31
C LEU A 187 -6.19 23.72 -10.90
N PRO A 188 -6.56 23.22 -12.09
CA PRO A 188 -7.85 23.50 -12.71
C PRO A 188 -9.02 23.08 -11.82
N HIS A 189 -10.14 23.78 -12.00
CA HIS A 189 -11.39 23.46 -11.32
C HIS A 189 -11.91 22.08 -11.71
N ALA A 190 -12.51 21.36 -10.76
CA ALA A 190 -13.29 20.17 -11.06
C ALA A 190 -14.77 20.53 -11.11
N ASP A 191 -15.46 20.13 -12.18
CA ASP A 191 -16.86 20.53 -12.39
C ASP A 191 -17.85 19.78 -11.47
N LYS A 192 -17.43 18.66 -10.88
CA LYS A 192 -18.30 17.77 -10.11
C LYS A 192 -17.72 17.50 -8.73
N GLY A 193 -18.59 17.61 -7.74
CA GLY A 193 -18.30 17.20 -6.37
C GLY A 193 -18.21 15.68 -6.21
N LEU A 194 -17.88 15.26 -5.00
CA LEU A 194 -17.80 13.86 -4.60
C LEU A 194 -18.83 13.58 -3.50
N ILE A 195 -19.37 12.36 -3.47
CA ILE A 195 -20.02 11.85 -2.26
C ILE A 195 -18.96 11.03 -1.55
N VAL A 196 -18.46 11.54 -0.43
CA VAL A 196 -17.57 10.80 0.44
C VAL A 196 -18.38 9.99 1.43
N ARG A 197 -17.87 8.80 1.75
CA ARG A 197 -18.38 7.97 2.83
C ARG A 197 -17.35 7.95 3.93
N GLU A 198 -17.78 8.22 5.14
CA GLU A 198 -16.91 8.25 6.31
C GLU A 198 -17.52 7.48 7.46
N VAL A 199 -16.68 6.83 8.25
CA VAL A 199 -17.10 6.26 9.52
C VAL A 199 -16.81 7.30 10.59
N VAL A 200 -17.84 7.70 11.33
CA VAL A 200 -17.69 8.62 12.45
C VAL A 200 -17.96 7.87 13.74
N HIS A 201 -17.03 7.99 14.68
CA HIS A 201 -17.14 7.45 16.04
C HIS A 201 -17.21 8.59 17.03
N HIS A 202 -18.37 8.74 17.66
CA HIS A 202 -18.57 9.57 18.83
C HIS A 202 -18.56 8.67 20.06
N GLY A 203 -17.36 8.27 20.53
CA GLY A 203 -17.19 7.42 21.71
C GLY A 203 -17.96 6.09 21.70
N TYR A 204 -17.97 5.41 22.86
CA TYR A 204 -18.68 4.16 23.08
C TYR A 204 -19.98 4.39 23.87
N ARG A 205 -21.01 3.61 23.57
CA ARG A 205 -22.22 3.60 24.40
C ARG A 205 -21.85 3.22 25.84
N THR A 206 -22.45 3.89 26.80
CA THR A 206 -22.26 3.58 28.22
C THR A 206 -22.90 2.23 28.55
N GLN A 207 -22.33 1.50 29.49
CA GLN A 207 -22.79 0.15 29.86
C GLN A 207 -24.24 0.15 30.38
N ASP A 208 -24.64 1.22 31.07
CA ASP A 208 -25.95 1.35 31.69
C ASP A 208 -26.94 2.16 30.84
N ASN A 209 -26.60 2.50 29.58
CA ASN A 209 -27.34 3.41 28.70
C ASN A 209 -27.60 4.83 29.28
N VAL A 210 -27.03 5.17 30.45
CA VAL A 210 -27.05 6.52 31.01
C VAL A 210 -25.95 7.35 30.36
N SER A 211 -26.32 8.44 29.69
CA SER A 211 -25.37 9.27 28.96
C SER A 211 -25.84 10.72 28.94
N SER A 212 -24.88 11.66 28.94
CA SER A 212 -25.12 13.08 28.65
C SER A 212 -25.46 13.34 27.16
N GLY A 213 -25.57 12.29 26.34
CA GLY A 213 -25.87 12.34 24.90
C GLY A 213 -24.62 12.25 24.02
N GLY A 214 -24.85 12.06 22.72
CA GLY A 214 -23.84 12.20 21.68
C GLY A 214 -22.99 10.96 21.39
N TYR A 215 -23.26 9.78 21.98
CA TYR A 215 -22.46 8.58 21.72
C TYR A 215 -23.03 7.73 20.58
N GLY A 216 -22.20 7.40 19.60
CA GLY A 216 -22.64 6.63 18.44
C GLY A 216 -21.53 6.38 17.43
N SER A 217 -21.67 5.31 16.66
CA SER A 217 -20.81 5.03 15.52
C SER A 217 -21.68 4.81 14.30
N GLY A 218 -21.31 5.39 13.16
CA GLY A 218 -22.12 5.31 11.95
C GLY A 218 -21.31 5.57 10.69
N LEU A 219 -21.84 5.07 9.57
CA LEU A 219 -21.37 5.42 8.24
C LEU A 219 -22.19 6.62 7.75
N PHE A 220 -21.51 7.73 7.50
CA PHE A 220 -22.13 8.96 7.00
C PHE A 220 -21.74 9.17 5.54
N GLU A 221 -22.70 9.61 4.75
CA GLU A 221 -22.46 10.11 3.40
C GLU A 221 -22.47 11.62 3.44
N ARG A 222 -21.45 12.24 2.84
CA ARG A 222 -21.33 13.69 2.79
C ARG A 222 -21.03 14.12 1.37
N ALA A 223 -21.85 15.03 0.86
CA ALA A 223 -21.57 15.69 -0.40
C ALA A 223 -20.45 16.72 -0.16
N GLU A 224 -19.38 16.61 -0.94
CA GLU A 224 -18.30 17.57 -0.97
C GLU A 224 -18.32 18.32 -2.29
N ALA A 225 -18.48 19.63 -2.20
CA ALA A 225 -18.37 20.52 -3.34
C ALA A 225 -16.93 20.46 -3.91
N PRO A 226 -16.77 20.63 -5.23
CA PRO A 226 -15.43 20.71 -5.80
C PRO A 226 -14.71 21.96 -5.26
N PRO A 227 -13.38 21.88 -5.07
CA PRO A 227 -12.62 23.07 -4.67
C PRO A 227 -12.70 24.13 -5.77
N GLN A 228 -12.72 25.39 -5.36
CA GLN A 228 -12.55 26.54 -6.25
C GLN A 228 -11.08 26.58 -6.69
N GLY A 229 -10.72 25.77 -7.68
CA GLY A 229 -9.41 25.81 -8.33
C GLY A 229 -9.27 27.06 -9.23
N GLY A 230 -8.03 27.41 -9.58
CA GLY A 230 -7.73 28.58 -10.43
C GLY A 230 -6.75 28.31 -11.58
N GLY A 231 -6.26 27.07 -11.71
CA GLY A 231 -5.27 26.70 -12.71
C GLY A 231 -5.85 26.68 -14.13
N LYS A 232 -5.01 26.99 -15.13
CA LYS A 232 -5.37 26.99 -16.56
C LYS A 232 -4.87 25.77 -17.34
N ALA A 233 -4.18 24.86 -16.67
CA ALA A 233 -3.65 23.65 -17.30
C ALA A 233 -4.77 22.84 -17.95
N ARG A 234 -4.53 22.33 -19.16
CA ARG A 234 -5.51 21.51 -19.89
C ARG A 234 -5.59 20.09 -19.32
N HIS A 235 -4.47 19.58 -18.84
CA HIS A 235 -4.37 18.24 -18.28
C HIS A 235 -3.61 18.25 -16.96
N VAL A 236 -4.13 17.51 -15.98
CA VAL A 236 -3.43 17.25 -14.72
C VAL A 236 -3.23 15.75 -14.58
N VAL A 237 -1.99 15.34 -14.33
CA VAL A 237 -1.61 13.94 -14.13
C VAL A 237 -1.09 13.80 -12.71
N PHE A 238 -1.63 12.86 -11.95
CA PHE A 238 -1.11 12.52 -10.64
C PHE A 238 -0.26 11.25 -10.74
N VAL A 239 0.99 11.34 -10.31
CA VAL A 239 1.88 10.18 -10.19
C VAL A 239 1.88 9.77 -8.73
N ALA A 240 1.50 8.53 -8.45
CA ALA A 240 1.33 8.00 -7.11
C ALA A 240 1.88 6.57 -7.04
N ASP A 241 2.30 6.15 -5.85
CA ASP A 241 2.57 4.76 -5.50
C ASP A 241 1.40 4.20 -4.66
N ASN A 242 1.55 2.98 -4.12
CA ASN A 242 0.52 2.32 -3.32
C ASN A 242 0.26 2.99 -1.95
N HIS A 243 1.11 3.94 -1.53
CA HIS A 243 1.03 4.58 -0.22
C HIS A 243 0.64 6.06 -0.30
N ALA A 244 0.75 6.66 -1.49
CA ALA A 244 0.39 8.04 -1.72
C ALA A 244 -1.09 8.32 -1.45
N ALA A 245 -1.36 9.30 -0.58
CA ALA A 245 -2.70 9.81 -0.37
C ALA A 245 -3.17 10.55 -1.62
N ILE A 246 -4.15 9.98 -2.33
CA ILE A 246 -4.71 10.59 -3.54
C ILE A 246 -5.56 11.82 -3.16
N PRO A 247 -5.23 13.03 -3.64
CA PRO A 247 -6.03 14.22 -3.39
C PRO A 247 -7.43 14.05 -3.93
N LYS A 248 -8.43 14.53 -3.19
CA LYS A 248 -9.85 14.47 -3.60
C LYS A 248 -10.10 15.10 -4.96
N LEU A 249 -9.36 16.16 -5.30
CA LEU A 249 -9.42 16.78 -6.63
C LEU A 249 -9.10 15.78 -7.76
N ALA A 250 -8.12 14.88 -7.57
CA ALA A 250 -7.82 13.85 -8.57
C ALA A 250 -9.03 12.93 -8.81
N LEU A 251 -9.75 12.54 -7.74
CA LEU A 251 -10.94 11.71 -7.82
C LEU A 251 -12.12 12.44 -8.48
N MET A 252 -12.29 13.73 -8.19
CA MET A 252 -13.32 14.58 -8.78
C MET A 252 -13.09 14.78 -10.29
N SER A 253 -11.85 15.04 -10.70
CA SER A 253 -11.45 15.15 -12.11
C SER A 253 -11.56 13.83 -12.87
N CYS A 254 -11.55 12.67 -12.21
CA CYS A 254 -11.77 11.38 -12.89
C CYS A 254 -13.22 11.20 -13.38
N ARG A 255 -14.22 11.83 -12.74
CA ARG A 255 -15.64 11.69 -13.10
C ARG A 255 -16.08 12.51 -14.32
N THR A 256 -15.22 13.39 -14.84
CA THR A 256 -15.49 14.20 -16.03
C THR A 256 -15.01 13.55 -17.33
N GLY A 257 -14.44 12.33 -17.29
CA GLY A 257 -14.21 11.49 -18.47
C GLY A 257 -12.82 11.58 -19.12
N SER A 258 -11.83 12.18 -18.46
CA SER A 258 -10.48 12.40 -19.00
C SER A 258 -9.40 11.38 -18.58
N TRP A 259 -9.79 10.22 -18.03
CA TRP A 259 -8.84 9.27 -17.46
C TRP A 259 -8.41 8.14 -18.42
N ARG A 260 -7.11 7.85 -18.45
CA ARG A 260 -6.52 6.58 -18.90
C ARG A 260 -5.59 6.08 -17.80
N THR A 261 -5.83 4.89 -17.28
CA THR A 261 -4.80 4.14 -16.54
C THR A 261 -3.86 3.49 -17.51
N SER A 262 -2.57 3.78 -17.36
CA SER A 262 -1.53 2.87 -17.83
C SER A 262 -1.01 2.13 -16.60
N GLY A 263 -1.74 1.10 -16.18
CA GLY A 263 -1.21 0.16 -15.19
C GLY A 263 -0.19 -0.72 -15.89
N TRP A 264 1.07 -0.68 -15.46
CA TRP A 264 1.98 -1.80 -15.70
C TRP A 264 1.38 -3.00 -14.96
N ARG A 265 0.75 -3.91 -15.72
CA ARG A 265 0.46 -5.25 -15.22
C ARG A 265 1.80 -5.85 -14.81
N ARG A 266 1.91 -6.29 -13.56
CA ARG A 266 2.95 -7.24 -13.18
C ARG A 266 2.76 -8.53 -13.96
#